data_AF-K2BAW8-F1
#
_entry.id   AF-K2BAW8-F1
#
_cell.length_a   1.000
_cell.length_b   1.000
_cell.length_c   1.000
_cell.angle_alpha   90.00
_cell.angle_beta   90.00
_cell.angle_gamma   90.00
#
_symmetry.space_group_name_H-M   'P 1'
#
loop_
_entity.id
_entity.type
_entity.pdbx_description
1 polymer ?
#
loop_
_entity_poly.entity_id
_entity_poly.type
_entity_poly.pdbx_seq_one_letter_code
_entity_poly.pdbx_strand_id
1 'polypeptide(L)' 'MPGAASYEFRITDSDPTISENFRPFGTFAHGTHITIPDRTPGRTYSVIARCIGTAGPGAWSSPFTLMSL' A
#
# COMPACT_ATOMS: atom_id res chain seq x y z
N MET A 1 -0.54 14.76 3.89
CA MET A 1 -0.23 16.13 3.44
C MET A 1 -1.54 16.88 3.26
N PRO A 2 -1.63 18.18 3.61
CA PRO A 2 -2.82 18.97 3.30
C PRO A 2 -3.00 18.99 1.77
N GLY A 3 -4.11 18.43 1.27
CA GLY A 3 -4.42 18.38 -0.17
C GLY A 3 -4.26 17.02 -0.87
N ALA A 4 -3.96 15.93 -0.15
CA ALA A 4 -4.11 14.60 -0.73
C ALA A 4 -5.62 14.29 -0.87
N ALA A 5 -6.09 14.16 -2.10
CA ALA A 5 -7.48 13.85 -2.41
C ALA A 5 -7.77 12.35 -2.25
N SER A 6 -6.76 11.50 -2.39
CA SER A 6 -6.85 10.05 -2.21
C SER A 6 -5.47 9.44 -1.91
N TYR A 7 -5.47 8.18 -1.50
CA TYR A 7 -4.28 7.36 -1.27
C TYR A 7 -4.39 6.06 -2.06
N GLU A 8 -3.36 5.73 -2.82
CA GLU A 8 -3.27 4.43 -3.52
C GLU A 8 -2.38 3.49 -2.70
N PHE A 9 -2.87 2.28 -2.47
CA PHE A 9 -2.15 1.23 -1.77
C PHE A 9 -1.85 0.07 -2.70
N ARG A 10 -0.64 -0.48 -2.55
CA ARG A 10 -0.24 -1.72 -3.20
C ARG A 10 0.34 -2.68 -2.19
N ILE A 11 0.14 -3.96 -2.45
CA ILE A 11 0.51 -5.04 -1.53
C ILE A 11 1.27 -6.10 -2.32
N THR A 12 2.26 -6.70 -1.67
CA THR A 12 2.92 -7.89 -2.15
C THR A 12 3.12 -8.89 -1.02
N ASP A 13 3.04 -10.17 -1.32
CA ASP A 13 3.46 -11.28 -0.47
C ASP A 13 4.79 -11.92 -0.94
N SER A 14 5.45 -11.28 -1.90
CA SER A 14 6.74 -11.67 -2.47
C SER A 14 7.85 -10.70 -2.00
N ASP A 15 8.98 -10.67 -2.71
CA ASP A 15 10.10 -9.78 -2.41
C ASP A 15 9.69 -8.28 -2.53
N PRO A 16 9.76 -7.52 -1.42
CA PRO A 16 9.37 -6.10 -1.39
C PRO A 16 10.43 -5.15 -1.97
N THR A 17 11.61 -5.64 -2.34
CA THR A 17 12.64 -4.84 -3.03
C THR A 17 12.32 -4.66 -4.52
N ILE A 18 11.45 -5.53 -5.07
CA ILE A 18 11.02 -5.50 -6.46
C ILE A 18 9.67 -4.78 -6.56
N SER A 19 9.66 -3.60 -7.17
CA SER A 19 8.46 -2.77 -7.32
C SER A 19 7.35 -3.44 -8.14
N GLU A 20 7.70 -4.34 -9.07
CA GLU A 20 6.75 -5.09 -9.90
C GLU A 20 5.95 -6.14 -9.11
N ASN A 21 6.47 -6.60 -7.98
CA ASN A 21 5.76 -7.56 -7.13
C ASN A 21 4.55 -6.94 -6.43
N PHE A 22 4.48 -5.61 -6.36
CA PHE A 22 3.39 -4.87 -5.73
C PHE A 22 2.17 -4.83 -6.63
N ARG A 23 1.13 -5.54 -6.21
CA ARG A 23 -0.17 -5.57 -6.88
C ARG A 23 -1.07 -4.43 -6.36
N PRO A 24 -1.88 -3.82 -7.23
CA PRO A 24 -2.84 -2.81 -6.80
C PRO A 24 -3.84 -3.42 -5.82
N PHE A 25 -3.94 -2.80 -4.63
CA PHE A 25 -4.92 -3.19 -3.63
C PHE A 25 -6.17 -2.32 -3.68
N GLY A 26 -5.99 -1.00 -3.75
CA GLY A 26 -7.10 -0.07 -3.87
C GLY A 26 -6.69 1.38 -3.70
N THR A 27 -7.62 2.28 -4.05
CA THR A 27 -7.47 3.73 -3.89
C THR A 27 -8.58 4.25 -2.98
N PHE A 28 -8.22 4.98 -1.93
CA PHE A 28 -9.15 5.45 -0.90
C PHE A 28 -9.06 6.97 -0.75
N ALA A 29 -10.18 7.67 -0.87
CA ALA A 29 -10.24 9.14 -0.79
C ALA A 29 -9.83 9.69 0.59
N HIS A 30 -10.25 9.01 1.66
CA HIS A 30 -9.97 9.40 3.05
C HIS A 30 -9.47 8.24 3.92
N GLY A 31 -9.08 7.14 3.29
CA GLY A 31 -8.66 5.93 3.99
C GLY A 31 -7.25 6.10 4.56
N THR A 32 -7.15 6.47 5.84
CA THR A 32 -5.91 6.29 6.61
C THR A 32 -5.72 4.84 7.06
N HIS A 33 -6.74 4.01 6.88
CA HIS A 33 -6.76 2.61 7.26
C HIS A 33 -7.20 1.75 6.09
N ILE A 34 -6.47 0.67 5.86
CA ILE A 34 -6.87 -0.41 4.95
C ILE A 34 -6.94 -1.71 5.75
N THR A 35 -7.92 -2.55 5.43
CA THR A 35 -7.98 -3.92 5.96
C THR A 35 -7.60 -4.85 4.84
N ILE A 36 -6.59 -5.69 5.06
CA ILE A 36 -6.19 -6.72 4.11
C ILE A 36 -6.94 -8.00 4.51
N PRO A 37 -8.03 -8.37 3.81
CA PRO A 37 -8.72 -9.63 4.09
C PRO A 37 -7.85 -10.81 3.64
N ASP A 38 -8.13 -12.00 4.19
CA ASP A 38 -7.56 -13.26 3.71
C ASP A 38 -6.02 -13.37 3.78
N ARG A 39 -5.40 -12.76 4.80
CA ARG A 39 -3.98 -12.98 5.09
C ARG A 39 -3.77 -14.43 5.47
N THR A 40 -2.87 -15.10 4.76
CA THR A 40 -2.45 -16.46 5.09
C THR A 40 -1.49 -16.40 6.28
N PRO A 41 -1.79 -17.10 7.40
CA PRO A 41 -0.89 -17.16 8.55
C PRO A 41 0.50 -17.66 8.14
N GLY A 42 1.54 -17.04 8.69
CA GLY A 42 2.93 -17.37 8.35
C GLY A 42 3.43 -16.74 7.04
N ARG A 43 2.60 -15.99 6.30
CA ARG A 43 3.07 -15.17 5.19
C ARG A 43 3.43 -13.75 5.64
N THR A 44 4.47 -13.23 4.99
CA THR A 44 4.92 -11.86 5.13
C THR A 44 4.31 -11.04 4.01
N TYR A 45 3.62 -9.96 4.36
CA TYR A 45 3.01 -9.03 3.42
C TYR A 45 3.71 -7.69 3.55
N SER A 46 4.09 -7.09 2.42
CA SER A 46 4.62 -5.74 2.37
C SER A 46 3.66 -4.82 1.67
N VAL A 47 3.49 -3.63 2.24
CA VAL A 47 2.54 -2.62 1.79
C VAL A 47 3.27 -1.33 1.48
N ILE A 48 2.95 -0.72 0.35
CA ILE A 48 3.36 0.66 0.02
C ILE A 48 2.13 1.51 -0.24
N ALA A 49 2.23 2.78 0.11
CA ALA A 49 1.19 3.76 -0.13
C ALA A 49 1.76 5.00 -0.83
N ARG A 50 0.97 5.64 -1.68
CA ARG A 50 1.28 6.97 -2.21
C ARG A 50 0.09 7.90 -2.07
N CYS A 51 0.36 9.18 -1.88
CA CYS A 51 -0.67 10.21 -1.93
C CYS A 51 -1.03 10.50 -3.39
N ILE A 52 -2.31 10.66 -3.70
CA ILE A 52 -2.80 11.20 -4.97
C ILE A 52 -3.44 12.56 -4.66
N GLY A 53 -2.77 13.62 -5.08
CA GLY A 53 -3.25 14.99 -4.95
C GLY A 53 -3.80 15.53 -6.27
N THR A 54 -4.24 16.79 -6.26
CA THR A 54 -4.65 17.51 -7.48
C THR A 54 -3.51 17.69 -8.48
N ALA A 55 -2.26 17.72 -8.00
CA ALA A 55 -1.05 17.76 -8.82
C ALA A 55 -0.64 16.39 -9.40
N GLY A 56 -1.39 15.31 -9.09
CA GLY A 56 -1.08 13.95 -9.51
C GLY A 56 -0.56 13.04 -8.37
N PRO A 57 -0.10 11.83 -8.72
CA PRO A 57 0.43 10.88 -7.75
C PRO A 57 1.81 11.30 -7.24
N GLY A 58 1.96 11.32 -5.92
CA GLY A 58 3.24 11.51 -5.25
C GLY A 58 4.12 10.25 -5.25
N ALA A 59 5.28 10.38 -4.61
CA ALA A 59 6.20 9.26 -4.41
C ALA A 59 5.58 8.15 -3.56
N TRP A 60 6.01 6.92 -3.80
CA TRP A 60 5.70 5.77 -2.96
C TRP A 60 6.39 5.90 -1.60
N SER A 61 5.70 5.49 -0.54
CA SER A 61 6.27 5.33 0.78
C SER A 61 7.29 4.20 0.81
N SER A 62 8.13 4.17 1.84
CA SER A 62 8.92 2.98 2.17
C SER A 62 8.00 1.77 2.39
N PRO A 63 8.45 0.56 2.00
CA PRO A 63 7.69 -0.66 2.25
C PRO A 63 7.48 -0.88 3.74
N PHE A 64 6.23 -1.09 4.14
CA PHE A 64 5.87 -1.51 5.48
C PHE A 64 5.57 -3.00 5.47
N THR A 65 6.43 -3.78 6.13
CA THR A 65 6.33 -5.24 6.15
C THR A 65 5.64 -5.71 7.43
N LEU A 66 4.65 -6.58 7.26
CA LEU A 66 3.80 -7.15 8.29
C LEU A 66 3.89 -8.68 8.18
N MET A 67 4.03 -9.37 9.31
CA MET A 67 3.91 -10.83 9.36
C MET A 67 2.50 -11.19 9.82
N SER A 68 1.78 -12.02 9.05
CA SER A 68 0.51 -12.57 9.52
C SER A 68 0.79 -13.59 10.62
N LEU A 69 0.34 -13.29 11.84
CA LEU A 69 0.25 -14.26 12.94
C LEU A 69 -0.87 -15.27 12.69
#